data_AF-A0ABC8RNZ1-F1
#
_entry.id   AF-A0ABC8RNZ1-F1
#
_cell.length_a   1.000
_cell.length_b   1.000
_cell.length_c   1.000
_cell.angle_alpha   90.00
_cell.angle_beta   90.00
_cell.angle_gamma   90.00
#
_symmetry.space_group_name_H-M   'P 1'
#
loop_
_entity.id
_entity.type
_entity.pdbx_description
1 polymer ?
#
loop_
_entity_poly.entity_id
_entity_poly.type
_entity_poly.pdbx_seq_one_letter_code
_entity_poly.pdbx_strand_id
1 'polypeptide(L)' 'MTNYYKCSREGCNVKKRVERDREDPSYVITTYVGVHNHESPCVVYYNQQPVMTPDGWILQASSSQSSSL' A
#
# COMPACT_ATOMS: atom_id res chain seq x y z
N MET A 1 -2.51 20.54 6.45
CA MET A 1 -2.81 20.64 4.99
C MET A 1 -3.12 19.24 4.49
N THR A 2 -4.25 19.05 3.81
CA THR A 2 -4.71 17.73 3.36
C THR A 2 -4.71 17.66 1.84
N ASN A 3 -4.06 16.65 1.27
CA ASN A 3 -4.14 16.33 -0.14
C ASN A 3 -5.00 15.09 -0.36
N TYR A 4 -5.84 15.11 -1.39
CA TYR A 4 -6.72 14.00 -1.75
C TYR A 4 -6.36 13.50 -3.15
N TYR A 5 -6.30 12.18 -3.28
CA TYR A 5 -5.99 11.50 -4.52
C TYR A 5 -7.05 10.42 -4.77
N LYS A 6 -7.44 10.28 -6.04
CA LYS A 6 -8.30 9.19 -6.51
C LYS A 6 -7.47 8.28 -7.40
N CYS A 7 -7.72 6.98 -7.37
CA CYS A 7 -7.14 6.07 -8.34
C CYS A 7 -7.51 6.50 -9.77
N SER A 8 -6.53 6.48 -10.68
CA SER A 8 -6.73 6.87 -12.09
C SER A 8 -7.38 5.76 -12.93
N ARG A 9 -7.42 4.51 -12.43
CA ARG A 9 -7.99 3.39 -13.18
C ARG A 9 -9.50 3.55 -13.30
N GLU A 10 -10.00 3.34 -14.51
CA GLU A 10 -11.45 3.33 -14.76
C GLU A 10 -12.15 2.28 -13.90
N GLY A 11 -13.31 2.65 -13.35
CA GLY A 11 -14.09 1.77 -12.47
C GLY A 11 -13.49 1.55 -11.07
N CYS A 12 -12.33 2.12 -10.75
CA CYS A 12 -11.72 1.98 -9.42
C CYS A 12 -12.21 3.08 -8.46
N ASN A 13 -12.69 2.64 -7.29
CA ASN A 13 -13.26 3.54 -6.28
C ASN A 13 -12.28 3.88 -5.15
N VAL A 14 -11.03 3.44 -5.24
CA VAL A 14 -10.02 3.69 -4.21
C VAL A 14 -9.67 5.17 -4.12
N LYS A 15 -9.57 5.66 -2.87
CA LYS A 15 -9.19 7.02 -2.53
C LYS A 15 -8.03 7.00 -1.55
N LYS A 16 -7.17 8.01 -1.64
CA LYS A 16 -6.07 8.26 -0.72
C LYS A 16 -6.16 9.68 -0.18
N ARG A 17 -6.06 9.83 1.13
CA ARG A 17 -5.92 11.11 1.83
C ARG A 17 -4.53 11.18 2.44
N VAL A 18 -3.83 12.30 2.24
CA VAL A 18 -2.50 12.57 2.79
C VAL A 18 -2.58 13.81 3.66
N GLU A 19 -2.18 13.69 4.91
CA GLU A 19 -2.18 14.76 5.90
C GLU A 19 -0.82 14.80 6.57
N ARG A 20 -0.39 16.00 6.96
CA ARG A 20 0.71 16.15 7.92
C ARG A 20 0.11 16.29 9.31
N ASP A 21 0.77 15.70 10.29
CA ASP A 21 0.38 15.87 11.68
C ASP A 21 0.45 17.35 12.09
N ARG A 22 -0.40 17.73 13.04
CA ARG A 22 -0.52 19.13 13.48
C ARG A 22 0.56 19.52 14.48
N GLU A 23 0.97 18.59 15.32
CA GLU A 23 1.97 18.81 16.36
C GLU A 23 3.38 18.58 15.81
N ASP A 24 3.54 17.56 14.95
CA ASP A 24 4.83 17.27 14.33
C ASP A 24 4.72 17.14 12.78
N PRO A 25 5.07 18.21 12.03
CA PRO A 25 5.00 18.22 10.56
C PRO A 25 5.90 17.21 9.85
N SER A 26 6.83 16.58 10.56
CA SER A 26 7.65 15.49 10.01
C SER A 26 6.84 14.21 9.80
N TYR A 27 5.76 14.03 10.56
CA TYR A 27 4.86 12.88 10.42
C TYR A 27 3.83 13.12 9.31
N VAL A 28 3.76 12.16 8.39
CA VAL A 28 2.79 12.13 7.29
C VAL A 28 1.82 10.97 7.50
N ILE A 29 0.55 11.30 7.69
CA ILE A 29 -0.54 10.35 7.83
C ILE A 29 -1.12 10.10 6.43
N THR A 30 -1.19 8.83 6.03
CA THR A 30 -1.82 8.44 4.78
C THR A 30 -2.95 7.46 5.04
N THR A 31 -4.17 7.82 4.63
CA THR A 31 -5.35 6.97 4.74
C THR A 31 -5.78 6.50 3.35
N TYR A 32 -5.88 5.19 3.17
CA TYR A 32 -6.42 4.56 1.96
C TYR A 32 -7.81 4.02 2.25
N VAL A 33 -8.76 4.25 1.33
CA VAL A 33 -10.16 3.80 1.47
C VAL A 33 -10.57 3.04 0.21
N GLY A 34 -11.11 1.84 0.41
CA GLY A 34 -11.57 0.94 -0.65
C GLY A 34 -10.53 -0.13 -1.02
N VAL A 35 -10.92 -1.00 -1.96
CA VAL A 35 -10.09 -2.08 -2.50
C VAL A 35 -9.93 -1.86 -4.00
N HIS A 36 -8.71 -2.06 -4.51
CA HIS A 36 -8.45 -1.98 -5.95
C HIS A 36 -9.11 -3.18 -6.65
N ASN A 37 -9.78 -2.92 -7.76
CA ASN A 37 -10.40 -3.93 -8.62
C ASN A 37 -9.59 -4.16 -9.91
N HIS A 38 -8.30 -3.88 -9.85
CA HIS A 38 -7.39 -3.98 -10.98
C HIS A 38 -5.98 -4.31 -10.47
N GLU A 39 -5.17 -4.86 -11.36
CA GLU A 39 -3.76 -5.12 -11.07
C GLU A 39 -2.99 -3.81 -10.83
N SER A 40 -1.99 -3.87 -9.95
CA SER A 40 -1.07 -2.77 -9.72
C SER A 40 -0.27 -2.51 -11.01
N PRO A 41 -0.16 -1.25 -11.48
CA PRO A 41 0.72 -0.94 -12.62
C PRO A 41 2.21 -1.10 -12.28
N CYS A 42 2.54 -1.28 -11.00
CA CYS A 42 3.92 -1.49 -10.55
C CYS A 42 4.21 -2.97 -10.42
N VAL A 43 5.16 -3.47 -11.23
CA VAL A 43 5.91 -4.68 -10.92
C VAL A 43 6.75 -4.38 -9.68
N VAL A 44 6.41 -4.99 -8.55
CA VAL A 44 7.24 -4.92 -7.35
C VAL A 44 8.39 -5.90 -7.54
N TYR A 45 9.61 -5.41 -7.69
CA TYR A 45 10.82 -6.25 -7.66
C TYR A 45 11.28 -6.37 -6.21
N TYR A 46 10.92 -7.45 -5.52
CA TYR A 46 11.59 -7.84 -4.28
C TYR A 46 12.59 -8.96 -4.62
N ASN A 47 13.88 -8.75 -4.34
CA ASN A 47 14.97 -9.69 -4.66
C ASN A 47 15.01 -10.23 -6.11
N GLN A 48 14.81 -9.36 -7.11
CA GLN A 48 14.90 -9.71 -8.55
C GLN A 48 13.88 -10.74 -9.07
N GLN A 49 12.89 -11.14 -8.29
CA GLN A 49 11.80 -11.98 -8.79
C GLN A 49 10.52 -11.15 -9.00
N PRO A 50 9.91 -11.20 -10.20
CA PRO A 50 8.59 -10.62 -10.39
C PRO A 50 7.55 -11.48 -9.67
N VAL A 51 7.08 -11.02 -8.51
CA VAL A 51 5.99 -11.66 -7.78
C VAL A 51 4.66 -11.20 -8.39
N MET A 52 4.02 -12.09 -9.14
CA MET A 52 2.65 -11.91 -9.65
C MET A 52 1.69 -12.36 -8.54
N THR A 53 1.50 -11.55 -7.49
CA THR A 53 0.41 -11.77 -6.53
C THR A 53 -0.80 -10.95 -6.97
N PRO A 54 -1.98 -11.57 -7.20
CA PRO A 54 -3.21 -10.87 -7.58
C PRO A 54 -3.61 -9.77 -6.59
N ASP A 55 -3.20 -9.88 -5.32
CA ASP A 55 -3.55 -8.97 -4.24
C ASP A 55 -2.30 -8.60 -3.40
N GLY A 56 -1.52 -7.62 -3.88
CA GLY A 56 -0.26 -7.17 -3.27
C GLY A 56 -0.37 -6.37 -1.95
N TRP A 57 -1.30 -6.71 -1.05
CA TRP A 57 -1.48 -6.01 0.24
C TRP A 57 -1.51 -6.91 1.48
N ILE A 58 -1.24 -8.21 1.37
CA ILE A 58 -0.92 -9.01 2.55
C ILE A 58 0.54 -8.73 2.93
N LEU A 59 0.73 -7.79 3.86
CA LEU A 59 1.91 -7.81 4.72
C LEU A 59 1.80 -9.11 5.53
N GLN A 60 2.30 -10.22 5.00
CA GLN A 60 2.55 -11.37 5.83
C GLN A 60 3.66 -10.92 6.76
N ALA A 61 3.28 -10.54 7.97
CA ALA A 61 4.22 -10.45 9.07
C ALA A 61 5.07 -11.71 8.98
N SER A 62 6.38 -11.54 8.78
CA SER A 62 7.31 -12.64 8.95
C SER A 62 7.20 -13.05 10.42
N SER A 63 6.29 -13.98 10.71
CA SER A 63 6.43 -14.86 11.84
C SER A 63 7.66 -15.69 11.54
N SER A 64 8.80 -15.18 12.01
CA SER A 64 10.04 -15.92 12.10
C SER A 64 9.73 -17.16 12.94
N GLN A 65 9.36 -18.27 12.31
CA GLN A 65 9.39 -19.56 12.97
C GLN A 65 10.86 -19.85 13.23
N SER A 66 11.30 -19.61 14.47
CA SER A 66 12.57 -20.13 14.95
C SER A 66 12.44 -21.65 15.03
N SER A 67 12.75 -22.33 13.94
CA SER A 67 13.00 -23.77 13.98
C SER A 67 14.41 -23.95 14.52
N SER A 68 14.51 -24.13 15.84
CA SER A 68 15.71 -24.70 16.45
C SER A 68 15.62 -26.22 16.29
N LEU A 69 16.62 -26.80 15.62
CA LEU A 69 17.04 -28.19 15.82
C LEU A 69 18.39 -28.16 16.55
#